data_AF-A0A0M8YFE0-F1
#
_entry.id   AF-A0A0M8YFE0-F1
#
_cell.length_a   1.000
_cell.length_b   1.000
_cell.length_c   1.000
_cell.angle_alpha   90.00
_cell.angle_beta   90.00
_cell.angle_gamma   90.00
#
_symmetry.space_group_name_H-M   'P 1'
#
loop_
_entity.id
_entity.type
_entity.pdbx_description
1 polymer ?
#
loop_
_entity_poly.entity_id
_entity_poly.type
_entity_poly.pdbx_seq_one_letter_code
_entity_poly.pdbx_strand_id
1 'polypeptide(L)'
;MLMTYDDDTGNRVHLDIRPEDRPADRVAPPPPPSKTVRTLILDHADRHREWGPDRIHAHFRNTHRRHDIPLTLVRFVLTQEKARERR
;
A
#
# COMPACT_ATOMS: atom_id res chain seq x y z
N MET A 1 -29.80 -48.80 7.50
CA MET A 1 -28.95 -48.13 6.47
C MET A 1 -29.65 -46.81 6.16
N LEU A 2 -29.15 -45.62 6.49
CA LEU A 2 -27.79 -45.08 6.41
C LEU A 2 -27.45 -44.29 7.70
N MET A 3 -26.16 -44.29 8.05
CA MET A 3 -25.58 -43.75 9.29
C MET A 3 -25.61 -42.21 9.34
N THR A 4 -26.12 -41.65 10.44
CA THR A 4 -25.90 -40.27 10.85
C THR A 4 -24.48 -40.15 11.38
N TYR A 5 -23.58 -39.49 10.65
CA TYR A 5 -22.30 -39.06 11.21
C TYR A 5 -22.54 -37.78 12.01
N ASP A 6 -22.85 -37.96 13.28
CA ASP A 6 -22.75 -36.94 14.32
C ASP A 6 -21.27 -36.87 14.71
N ASP A 7 -20.48 -36.12 13.94
CA ASP A 7 -19.10 -35.82 14.33
C ASP A 7 -19.14 -34.63 15.30
N ASP A 8 -19.63 -34.91 16.51
CA ASP A 8 -19.38 -34.11 17.71
C ASP A 8 -17.89 -34.25 18.08
N THR A 9 -17.01 -33.77 17.21
CA THR A 9 -15.62 -33.54 17.58
C THR A 9 -15.55 -32.12 18.12
N GLY A 10 -16.01 -31.96 19.36
CA GLY A 10 -15.77 -30.81 20.24
C GLY A 10 -14.29 -30.59 20.58
N ASN A 11 -13.36 -30.86 19.65
CA ASN A 11 -11.98 -30.39 19.75
C ASN A 11 -11.98 -28.89 19.46
N ARG A 12 -12.08 -28.10 20.53
CA ARG A 12 -11.45 -26.78 20.54
C ARG A 12 -9.97 -26.99 20.35
N VAL A 13 -9.54 -27.00 19.09
CA VAL A 13 -8.13 -26.90 18.73
C VAL A 13 -7.69 -25.55 19.28
N HIS A 14 -7.05 -25.55 20.44
CA HIS A 14 -6.26 -24.42 20.91
C HIS A 14 -5.04 -24.37 20.00
N LEU A 15 -5.25 -23.88 18.77
CA LEU A 15 -4.18 -23.43 17.91
C LEU A 15 -3.55 -22.25 18.65
N ASP A 16 -2.37 -22.48 19.21
CA ASP A 16 -1.48 -21.42 19.63
C ASP A 16 -1.27 -20.53 18.41
N ILE A 17 -1.99 -19.41 18.36
CA ILE A 17 -1.85 -18.40 17.31
C ILE A 17 -0.43 -17.88 17.46
N ARG A 18 0.50 -18.43 16.68
CA ARG A 18 1.88 -17.94 16.64
C ARG A 18 1.83 -16.46 16.27
N PRO A 19 2.68 -15.61 16.84
CA PRO A 19 2.72 -14.18 16.48
C PRO A 19 2.96 -13.95 14.98
N GLU A 20 3.45 -14.96 14.27
CA GLU A 20 3.65 -15.04 12.82
C GLU A 20 2.33 -15.15 12.01
N ASP A 21 1.26 -15.66 12.63
CA ASP A 21 -0.08 -15.85 12.04
C ASP A 21 -0.97 -14.60 12.20
N ARG A 22 -0.45 -13.55 12.86
CA ARG A 22 -1.11 -12.25 12.86
C ARG A 22 -1.10 -11.75 11.41
N PRO A 23 -2.27 -11.49 10.78
CA PRO A 23 -2.31 -10.95 9.43
C PRO A 23 -1.43 -9.72 9.41
N ALA A 24 -0.45 -9.72 8.50
CA ALA A 24 0.58 -8.70 8.39
C ALA A 24 -0.02 -7.34 8.71
N ASP A 25 0.48 -6.78 9.81
CA ASP A 25 0.16 -5.48 10.38
C ASP A 25 -0.44 -4.59 9.31
N ARG A 26 -1.73 -4.21 9.48
CA ARG A 26 -2.44 -3.25 8.62
C ARG A 26 -1.44 -2.18 8.28
N VAL A 27 -0.86 -2.23 7.07
CA VAL A 27 0.25 -1.38 6.67
C VAL A 27 -0.25 0.02 6.95
N ALA A 28 0.23 0.62 8.05
CA ALA A 28 -0.26 1.91 8.48
C ALA A 28 -0.12 2.80 7.25
N PRO A 29 -1.19 3.51 6.84
CA PRO A 29 -1.12 4.31 5.64
C PRO A 29 0.14 5.16 5.78
N PRO A 30 1.03 5.15 4.76
CA PRO A 30 2.31 5.81 4.87
C PRO A 30 2.07 7.23 5.39
N PRO A 31 2.91 7.73 6.31
CA PRO A 31 2.70 9.04 6.91
C PRO A 31 2.46 10.07 5.80
N PRO A 32 1.54 11.02 6.00
CA PRO A 32 1.18 11.96 4.95
C PRO A 32 2.46 12.61 4.41
N PRO A 33 2.66 12.60 3.08
CA PRO A 33 3.88 13.15 2.51
C PRO A 33 4.02 14.59 2.95
N SER A 34 5.24 15.01 3.30
CA SER A 34 5.52 16.43 3.52
C SER A 34 5.02 17.23 2.31
N LYS A 35 4.42 18.40 2.55
CA LYS A 35 3.84 19.25 1.47
C LYS A 35 4.83 19.43 0.31
N THR A 36 6.11 19.63 0.62
CA THR A 36 7.21 19.69 -0.35
C THR A 36 7.33 18.45 -1.24
N VAL A 37 7.28 17.25 -0.66
CA VAL A 37 7.37 15.98 -1.41
C VAL A 37 6.16 15.80 -2.31
N ARG A 38 4.96 16.13 -1.82
CA ARG A 38 3.75 16.12 -2.64
C ARG A 38 3.88 17.06 -3.83
N THR A 39 4.27 18.32 -3.62
CA THR A 39 4.44 19.29 -4.71
C THR A 39 5.45 18.82 -5.73
N LEU A 40 6.58 18.23 -5.30
CA LEU A 40 7.57 17.68 -6.22
C LEU A 40 7.02 16.53 -7.07
N ILE A 41 6.30 15.59 -6.46
CA ILE A 41 5.68 14.46 -7.18
C ILE A 41 4.69 14.99 -8.23
N LEU A 42 3.90 16.01 -7.88
CA LEU A 42 2.92 16.60 -8.78
C LEU A 42 3.54 17.43 -9.89
N ASP A 43 4.58 18.22 -9.59
CA ASP A 43 5.33 18.97 -10.60
C ASP A 43 5.98 18.03 -11.62
N HIS A 44 6.57 16.91 -11.17
CA HIS A 44 7.11 15.89 -12.08
C HIS A 44 6.01 15.18 -12.88
N ALA A 45 4.86 14.89 -12.28
CA ALA A 45 3.75 14.27 -12.98
C ALA A 45 3.12 15.20 -14.03
N ASP A 46 3.11 16.51 -13.78
CA ASP A 46 2.62 17.51 -14.72
C ASP A 46 3.60 17.73 -15.88
N ARG A 47 4.91 17.90 -15.58
CA ARG A 47 5.96 18.04 -16.60
C ARG A 47 6.13 16.78 -17.45
N HIS A 48 5.86 15.61 -16.87
CA HIS A 48 5.99 14.32 -17.55
C HIS A 48 4.68 13.52 -17.46
N ARG A 49 3.62 14.01 -18.10
CA ARG A 49 2.30 13.34 -18.15
C ARG A 49 2.34 11.91 -18.69
N GLU A 50 3.34 11.58 -19.51
CA GLU A 50 3.54 10.23 -20.04
C GLU A 50 4.20 9.28 -19.02
N TRP A 51 4.76 9.80 -17.91
CA TRP A 51 5.41 8.99 -16.91
C TRP A 51 4.40 8.36 -15.95
N GLY A 52 4.44 7.04 -15.87
CA GLY A 52 3.75 6.30 -14.82
C GLY A 52 4.37 6.51 -13.43
N PRO A 53 3.65 6.12 -12.36
CA PRO A 53 4.12 6.23 -10.98
C PRO A 53 5.50 5.59 -10.75
N ASP A 54 5.74 4.45 -11.40
CA ASP A 54 6.99 3.70 -11.32
C ASP A 54 8.18 4.47 -11.91
N ARG A 55 7.99 5.19 -13.03
CA ARG A 55 9.04 6.05 -13.61
C ARG A 55 9.33 7.27 -12.74
N ILE A 56 8.29 7.90 -12.20
CA ILE A 56 8.43 9.04 -11.30
C ILE A 56 9.22 8.62 -10.05
N HIS A 57 8.87 7.48 -9.44
CA HIS A 57 9.60 6.93 -8.30
C HIS A 57 11.07 6.60 -8.65
N ALA A 58 11.32 5.95 -9.79
CA ALA A 58 12.67 5.65 -10.24
C ALA A 58 13.51 6.93 -10.43
N HIS A 59 12.90 8.01 -10.95
CA HIS A 59 13.55 9.30 -11.07
C HIS A 59 13.91 9.90 -9.71
N PHE A 60 13.01 9.88 -8.73
CA PHE A 60 13.33 10.36 -7.37
C PHE A 60 14.44 9.55 -6.71
N ARG A 61 14.45 8.24 -6.91
CA ARG A 61 15.48 7.35 -6.37
C ARG A 61 16.84 7.57 -7.03
N ASN A 62 16.88 7.68 -8.36
CA ASN A 62 18.13 7.75 -9.12
C ASN A 62 18.71 9.16 -9.18
N THR A 63 17.89 10.18 -9.44
CA THR A 63 18.32 11.57 -9.62
C THR A 63 18.52 12.28 -8.28
N HIS A 64 17.57 12.13 -7.36
CA HIS A 64 17.58 12.86 -6.09
C HIS A 64 18.17 12.06 -4.91
N ARG A 65 18.56 10.79 -5.14
CA ARG A 65 18.99 9.83 -4.09
C ARG A 65 18.04 9.79 -2.88
N ARG A 66 16.77 10.11 -3.09
CA ARG A 66 15.75 10.14 -2.05
C ARG A 66 15.11 8.76 -1.95
N HIS A 67 15.70 7.93 -1.10
CA HIS A 67 15.18 6.59 -0.79
C HIS A 67 14.01 6.62 0.21
N ASP A 68 13.76 7.78 0.83
CA ASP A 68 12.68 8.01 1.80
C ASP A 68 11.28 8.05 1.15
N ILE A 69 11.21 8.14 -0.18
CA ILE A 69 9.94 8.23 -0.93
C ILE A 69 9.59 6.83 -1.45
N PRO A 70 8.70 6.06 -0.80
CA PRO A 70 8.29 4.77 -1.33
C PRO A 70 7.35 4.93 -2.52
N LEU A 71 7.37 3.96 -3.44
CA LEU A 71 6.48 3.92 -4.61
C LEU A 71 4.99 4.04 -4.23
N THR A 72 4.59 3.45 -3.10
CA THR A 72 3.22 3.52 -2.57
C THR A 72 2.78 4.95 -2.30
N LEU A 73 3.69 5.81 -1.83
CA LEU A 73 3.43 7.23 -1.57
C LEU A 73 3.19 7.99 -2.89
N VAL A 74 3.99 7.71 -3.92
CA VAL A 74 3.82 8.30 -5.26
C VAL A 74 2.46 7.91 -5.83
N ARG A 75 2.11 6.61 -5.78
CA ARG A 75 0.80 6.12 -6.22
C ARG A 75 -0.35 6.75 -5.45
N PHE A 76 -0.21 6.89 -4.13
CA PHE A 76 -1.21 7.52 -3.28
C PHE A 76 -1.44 8.98 -3.67
N VAL A 77 -0.36 9.77 -3.83
CA VAL A 77 -0.45 11.19 -4.23
C VAL A 77 -1.14 11.35 -5.59
N LEU A 78 -0.77 10.55 -6.59
CA LEU A 78 -1.38 10.63 -7.92
C LEU A 78 -2.86 10.21 -7.90
N THR A 79 -3.21 9.22 -7.08
CA THR A 79 -4.61 8.78 -6.93
C THR A 79 -5.46 9.86 -6.25
N GLN A 80 -4.92 10.54 -5.24
CA GLN A 80 -5.58 11.66 -4.55
C GLN A 80 -5.84 12.84 -5.49
N GLU A 81 -4.89 13.22 -6.34
CA GLU A 81 -5.12 14.29 -7.32
C GLU A 81 -6.19 13.91 -8.35
N LYS A 82 -6.15 12.69 -8.90
CA LYS A 82 -7.20 12.22 -9.82
C LYS A 82 -8.59 12.22 -9.18
N ALA A 83 -8.69 11.87 -7.90
CA ALA A 83 -9.95 11.92 -7.16
C ALA A 83 -10.42 13.37 -6.95
N ARG A 84 -9.49 14.32 -6.82
CA ARG A 84 -9.77 15.75 -6.71
C ARG A 84 -10.20 16.37 -8.03
N GLU A 85 -9.60 15.98 -9.16
CA GLU A 85 -9.99 16.44 -10.51
C GLU A 85 -11.37 15.95 -10.94
N ARG A 86 -11.85 14.83 -10.37
CA ARG A 86 -13.19 14.28 -10.64
C ARG A 86 -14.32 14.90 -9.81
N ARG A 87 -14.01 15.82 -8.91
CA ARG A 87 -14.97 16.58 -8.11
C ARG A 87 -15.05 18.01 -8.61
#